data_AF-A0A4Y2W899-F1
#
_entry.id   AF-A0A4Y2W899-F1
#
_cell.length_a   1.000
_cell.length_b   1.000
_cell.length_c   1.000
_cell.angle_alpha   90.00
_cell.angle_beta   90.00
_cell.angle_gamma   90.00
#
_symmetry.space_group_name_H-M   'P 1'
#
loop_
_entity.id
_entity.type
_entity.pdbx_description
1 polymer ?
#
loop_
_entity_poly.entity_id
_entity_poly.type
_entity_poly.pdbx_seq_one_letter_code
_entity_poly.pdbx_strand_id
1 'polypeptide(L)'
;MSVHERIKYVSKENICKNCLNAHKGVCRSTLTCRICNSKTHNTMLHQGQTTAETLGDHAAPIKPHKPNGSINNAQNSSGCVETNPEHLLTASISYNSRQKSVILSTADIYVRSENERYKLRCLLDSASASCLLSNRACNLLNLKREPFKTYITGIGGNSQEIKARVKINISNEEETYSRNCEFLIVPRITSLIPSQKINISNIEIPNHVKLADPNFCIPGKIDMLIGSDIFFDLLKADKIRLANGNLILQESELGYVVSGKLPTEVTSKYCCVAVETNLDNAIKEFFEIESFPTDSFDSTESEEEKFCEEHLLKTHSRTKSGRYIVSLPMKENADSVLGFSRENAVKRLNGIWNKLNKK
;
A
#
# COMPACT_ATOMS: atom_id res chain seq x y z
N MET A 1 3.85 27.38 -14.23
CA MET A 1 4.13 28.74 -13.73
C MET A 1 5.35 28.73 -12.84
N SER A 2 6.34 29.57 -13.17
CA SER A 2 7.52 29.82 -12.33
C SER A 2 7.13 30.48 -11.00
N VAL A 3 7.99 30.41 -9.98
CA VAL A 3 7.76 31.09 -8.69
C VAL A 3 7.52 32.60 -8.90
N HIS A 4 8.25 33.21 -9.83
CA HIS A 4 8.10 34.63 -10.16
C HIS A 4 6.72 34.95 -10.77
N GLU A 5 6.20 34.07 -11.64
CA GLU A 5 4.84 34.20 -12.19
C GLU A 5 3.76 34.01 -11.13
N ARG A 6 3.95 33.09 -10.18
CA ARG A 6 3.01 32.87 -9.07
C ARG A 6 2.93 34.08 -8.15
N ILE A 7 4.07 34.70 -7.82
CA ILE A 7 4.12 35.92 -7.01
C ILE A 7 3.40 37.07 -7.72
N LYS A 8 3.65 37.26 -9.02
CA LYS A 8 2.96 38.27 -9.83
C LYS A 8 1.45 38.06 -9.85
N TYR A 9 1.00 36.81 -10.01
CA TYR A 9 -0.41 36.46 -10.01
C TYR A 9 -1.08 36.76 -8.66
N VAL A 10 -0.48 36.31 -7.55
CA VAL A 10 -1.02 36.53 -6.19
C VAL A 10 -1.12 38.02 -5.86
N SER A 11 -0.12 38.81 -6.28
CA SER A 11 -0.17 40.26 -6.14
C SER A 11 -1.20 40.94 -7.05
N LYS A 12 -1.40 40.44 -8.27
CA LYS A 12 -2.40 40.98 -9.21
C LYS A 12 -3.84 40.74 -8.72
N GLU A 13 -4.11 39.55 -8.19
CA GLU A 13 -5.45 39.14 -7.76
C GLU A 13 -5.77 39.54 -6.30
N ASN A 14 -4.90 40.32 -5.64
CA ASN A 14 -5.03 40.73 -4.23
C ASN A 14 -5.26 39.56 -3.25
N ILE A 15 -4.56 38.45 -3.50
CA ILE A 15 -4.62 37.24 -2.68
C ILE A 15 -3.49 37.27 -1.63
N CYS A 16 -3.74 36.75 -0.43
CA CYS A 16 -2.72 36.71 0.61
C CYS A 16 -1.54 35.79 0.22
N LYS A 17 -0.32 36.31 0.36
CA LYS A 17 0.92 35.57 0.04
C LYS A 17 1.18 34.38 0.95
N ASN A 18 0.64 34.36 2.17
CA ASN A 18 0.81 33.26 3.12
C ASN A 18 -0.21 32.11 2.88
N CYS A 19 -1.50 32.42 2.98
CA CYS A 19 -2.56 31.39 2.94
C CYS A 19 -3.17 31.17 1.56
N LEU A 20 -2.78 31.95 0.56
CA LEU A 20 -3.29 31.90 -0.82
C LEU A 20 -4.81 32.08 -0.93
N ASN A 21 -5.43 32.74 0.06
CA ASN A 21 -6.85 33.09 0.08
C ASN A 21 -7.07 34.61 0.12
N ALA A 22 -8.24 35.06 -0.33
CA ALA A 22 -8.64 36.46 -0.26
C ALA A 22 -9.15 36.81 1.14
N HIS A 23 -8.56 37.83 1.78
CA HIS A 23 -9.07 38.38 3.03
C HIS A 23 -8.67 39.86 3.17
N LYS A 24 -9.41 40.61 3.99
CA LYS A 24 -9.10 42.01 4.34
C LYS A 24 -8.49 42.06 5.73
N GLY A 25 -7.36 42.76 5.88
CA GLY A 25 -6.63 42.86 7.16
C GLY A 25 -5.58 41.76 7.39
N VAL A 26 -5.08 41.66 8.62
CA VAL A 26 -3.95 40.79 8.99
C VAL A 26 -4.31 39.31 8.81
N CYS A 27 -3.43 38.56 8.15
CA CYS A 27 -3.61 37.13 7.94
C CYS A 27 -3.49 36.37 9.29
N ARG A 28 -4.52 35.60 9.64
CA ARG A 28 -4.53 34.74 10.85
C ARG A 28 -4.05 33.32 10.59
N SER A 29 -3.50 33.04 9.40
CA SER A 29 -3.02 31.72 9.07
C SER A 29 -1.77 31.38 9.90
N THR A 30 -1.74 30.17 10.42
CA THR A 30 -0.58 29.59 11.11
C THR A 30 0.44 28.97 10.16
N LEU A 31 0.16 29.00 8.85
CA LEU A 31 1.03 28.43 7.82
C LEU A 31 2.38 29.16 7.80
N THR A 32 3.44 28.37 7.68
CA THR A 32 4.81 28.84 7.47
C THR A 32 5.37 28.21 6.20
N CYS A 33 6.25 28.96 5.52
CA CYS A 33 7.04 28.43 4.42
C CYS A 33 7.89 27.26 4.94
N ARG A 34 7.75 26.07 4.36
CA ARG A 34 8.46 24.87 4.82
C ARG A 34 9.95 24.86 4.49
N ILE A 35 10.41 25.80 3.67
CA ILE A 35 11.82 25.92 3.27
C ILE A 35 12.59 26.86 4.21
N CYS A 36 11.96 27.94 4.68
CA CYS A 36 12.64 28.97 5.51
C CYS A 36 11.89 29.33 6.80
N ASN A 37 10.82 28.60 7.14
CA ASN A 37 9.96 28.79 8.30
C ASN A 37 9.32 30.19 8.46
N SER A 38 9.30 31.00 7.40
CA SER A 38 8.68 32.33 7.43
C SER A 38 7.15 32.27 7.45
N LYS A 39 6.52 33.15 8.24
CA LYS A 39 5.06 33.39 8.26
C LYS A 39 4.60 34.42 7.23
N THR A 40 5.47 34.91 6.35
CA THR A 40 5.11 35.99 5.40
C THR A 40 4.69 35.50 4.02
N HIS A 41 5.02 34.24 3.68
CA HIS A 41 4.70 33.66 2.37
C HIS A 41 4.47 32.14 2.44
N ASN A 42 3.72 31.64 1.46
CA ASN A 42 3.49 30.24 1.23
C ASN A 42 4.74 29.57 0.62
N THR A 43 5.00 28.30 0.95
CA THR A 43 6.11 27.51 0.38
C THR A 43 6.16 27.60 -1.16
N MET A 44 5.00 27.68 -1.82
CA MET A 44 4.89 27.77 -3.29
C MET A 44 5.42 29.08 -3.91
N LEU A 45 5.67 30.10 -3.07
CA LEU A 45 6.16 31.44 -3.44
C LEU A 45 7.60 31.71 -2.97
N HIS A 46 8.32 30.72 -2.43
CA HIS A 46 9.66 30.92 -1.90
C HIS A 46 10.70 31.20 -3.00
N GLN A 47 11.46 32.30 -2.87
CA GLN A 47 12.53 32.71 -3.79
C GLN A 47 13.90 32.49 -3.12
N GLY A 48 14.45 31.27 -3.25
CA GLY A 48 15.77 30.88 -2.73
C GLY A 48 16.30 29.63 -3.46
N GLN A 49 17.61 29.36 -3.35
CA GLN A 49 18.19 28.14 -3.92
C GLN A 49 17.61 26.92 -3.20
N THR A 50 16.85 26.11 -3.93
CA THR A 50 16.40 24.79 -3.50
C THR A 50 17.56 23.83 -3.73
N THR A 51 18.36 23.56 -2.69
CA THR A 51 19.09 22.28 -2.68
C THR A 51 18.02 21.19 -2.58
N ALA A 52 18.12 20.16 -3.41
CA ALA A 52 17.11 19.10 -3.54
C ALA A 52 16.93 18.22 -2.27
N GLU A 53 17.41 18.67 -1.11
CA GLU A 53 17.42 17.94 0.16
C GLU A 53 16.34 18.43 1.15
N THR A 54 15.42 19.33 0.75
CA THR A 54 14.39 19.88 1.67
C THR A 54 12.97 19.94 1.10
N LEU A 55 12.56 18.98 0.27
CA LEU A 55 11.15 18.76 -0.07
C LEU A 55 10.76 17.29 0.16
N GLY A 56 10.46 16.98 1.42
CA GLY A 56 9.73 15.77 1.80
C GLY A 56 8.23 15.89 1.54
N ASP A 57 7.65 14.75 1.19
CA ASP A 57 6.26 14.44 0.84
C ASP A 57 5.16 14.96 1.78
N HIS A 58 4.81 16.24 1.66
CA HIS A 58 3.59 16.76 2.30
C HIS A 58 2.75 17.63 1.34
N ALA A 59 2.41 17.13 0.16
CA ALA A 59 1.25 17.62 -0.59
C ALA A 59 0.02 16.78 -0.23
N ALA A 60 -0.73 17.19 0.78
CA ALA A 60 -2.09 16.72 1.01
C ALA A 60 -3.08 17.70 0.36
N PRO A 61 -4.15 17.26 -0.34
CA PRO A 61 -5.16 18.15 -0.88
C PRO A 61 -6.03 18.77 0.23
N ILE A 62 -6.35 20.05 0.07
CA ILE A 62 -7.27 20.80 0.93
C ILE A 62 -8.71 20.36 0.60
N LYS A 63 -9.45 19.83 1.57
CA LYS A 63 -10.91 19.60 1.47
C LYS A 63 -11.67 20.91 1.70
N PRO A 64 -12.72 21.24 0.91
CA PRO A 64 -13.56 22.40 1.17
C PRO A 64 -14.55 22.14 2.32
N HIS A 65 -14.72 23.16 3.16
CA HIS A 65 -15.63 23.22 4.31
C HIS A 65 -17.09 23.42 3.85
N LYS A 66 -18.05 22.67 4.41
CA LYS A 66 -19.48 22.98 4.37
C LYS A 66 -20.03 23.16 5.80
N PRO A 67 -21.06 24.01 6.00
CA PRO A 67 -21.44 24.53 7.31
C PRO A 67 -22.37 23.60 8.12
N ASN A 68 -22.40 23.88 9.43
CA ASN A 68 -23.19 23.25 10.49
C ASN A 68 -24.68 23.07 10.20
N GLY A 69 -25.22 21.93 10.67
CA GLY A 69 -26.63 21.70 10.98
C GLY A 69 -26.79 20.55 11.99
N SER A 70 -26.98 20.92 13.26
CA SER A 70 -27.56 20.20 14.42
C SER A 70 -28.60 19.10 14.10
N ILE A 71 -28.93 18.05 14.88
CA ILE A 71 -28.69 17.62 16.27
C ILE A 71 -29.33 16.20 16.48
N ASN A 72 -28.73 15.39 17.36
CA ASN A 72 -29.25 14.28 18.22
C ASN A 72 -29.48 12.81 17.76
N ASN A 73 -28.72 11.95 18.46
CA ASN A 73 -29.07 10.71 19.17
C ASN A 73 -29.60 9.49 18.38
N ALA A 74 -28.85 8.39 18.37
CA ALA A 74 -28.86 7.36 19.42
C ALA A 74 -27.83 6.25 19.14
N GLN A 75 -27.50 5.53 20.19
CA GLN A 75 -26.42 4.54 20.33
C GLN A 75 -26.61 3.31 19.43
N ASN A 76 -25.52 2.80 18.84
CA ASN A 76 -25.09 1.42 19.12
C ASN A 76 -23.68 1.11 18.61
N SER A 77 -22.95 0.41 19.47
CA SER A 77 -21.58 -0.05 19.36
C SER A 77 -21.39 -1.15 18.32
N SER A 78 -20.43 -0.96 17.41
CA SER A 78 -19.60 -2.01 16.79
C SER A 78 -18.41 -1.33 16.13
N GLY A 79 -17.28 -1.28 16.85
CA GLY A 79 -16.07 -0.60 16.40
C GLY A 79 -15.33 -1.42 15.35
N CYS A 80 -15.58 -1.14 14.09
CA CYS A 80 -14.70 -1.51 12.99
C CYS A 80 -13.47 -0.60 13.06
N VAL A 81 -12.33 -1.15 13.48
CA VAL A 81 -11.06 -0.42 13.45
C VAL A 81 -10.63 -0.31 11.99
N GLU A 82 -10.81 0.88 11.40
CA GLU A 82 -10.17 1.28 10.16
C GLU A 82 -8.65 1.17 10.33
N THR A 83 -8.05 0.16 9.70
CA THR A 83 -6.59 0.09 9.57
C THR A 83 -6.23 0.64 8.20
N ASN A 84 -5.56 1.79 8.20
CA ASN A 84 -4.86 2.34 7.05
C ASN A 84 -3.98 1.25 6.40
N PRO A 85 -3.98 1.08 5.07
CA PRO A 85 -3.05 0.19 4.41
C PRO A 85 -1.65 0.84 4.40
N GLU A 86 -0.86 0.59 5.44
CA GLU A 86 0.58 0.81 5.36
C GLU A 86 1.18 -0.24 4.41
N HIS A 87 1.90 0.22 3.39
CA HIS A 87 2.58 -0.58 2.37
C HIS A 87 3.27 -1.82 2.98
N LEU A 88 2.67 -2.99 2.73
CA LEU A 88 3.12 -4.29 3.21
C LEU A 88 4.26 -4.79 2.31
N LEU A 89 5.42 -5.08 2.92
CA LEU A 89 6.61 -5.62 2.27
C LEU A 89 6.53 -7.15 2.03
N THR A 90 5.34 -7.66 1.72
CA THR A 90 5.14 -9.11 1.49
C THR A 90 4.71 -9.33 0.05
N ALA A 91 5.60 -9.92 -0.76
CA ALA A 91 5.24 -10.42 -2.08
C ALA A 91 4.40 -11.70 -1.93
N SER A 92 3.13 -11.56 -1.56
CA SER A 92 2.18 -12.69 -1.55
C SER A 92 1.32 -12.65 -2.81
N ILE A 93 1.20 -13.79 -3.49
CA ILE A 93 0.40 -13.93 -4.71
C ILE A 93 -0.77 -14.85 -4.48
N SER A 94 -1.95 -14.40 -4.93
CA SER A 94 -3.18 -15.19 -5.03
C SER A 94 -3.20 -15.92 -6.37
N TYR A 95 -3.34 -17.25 -6.35
CA TYR A 95 -3.53 -18.05 -7.56
C TYR A 95 -4.68 -19.04 -7.39
N ASN A 96 -5.48 -19.24 -8.45
CA ASN A 96 -6.63 -20.15 -8.50
C ASN A 96 -6.30 -21.47 -9.25
N SER A 97 -5.06 -21.96 -9.18
CA SER A 97 -4.76 -23.31 -9.67
C SER A 97 -3.97 -24.12 -8.65
N ARG A 98 -4.03 -25.45 -8.82
CA ARG A 98 -3.48 -26.50 -7.94
C ARG A 98 -2.00 -26.22 -7.63
N GLN A 99 -1.74 -25.53 -6.51
CA GLN A 99 -0.37 -25.26 -6.09
C GLN A 99 0.18 -26.45 -5.32
N LYS A 100 1.40 -26.83 -5.68
CA LYS A 100 2.23 -27.69 -4.84
C LYS A 100 2.64 -26.87 -3.61
N SER A 101 2.26 -27.31 -2.41
CA SER A 101 2.63 -26.64 -1.17
C SER A 101 4.12 -26.83 -0.89
N VAL A 102 4.83 -25.75 -0.56
CA VAL A 102 6.23 -25.76 -0.14
C VAL A 102 6.30 -25.42 1.34
N ILE A 103 7.03 -26.23 2.10
CA ILE A 103 7.37 -25.95 3.49
C ILE A 103 8.60 -25.05 3.50
N LEU A 104 8.44 -23.88 4.13
CA LEU A 104 9.54 -22.95 4.36
C LEU A 104 10.27 -23.31 5.64
N SER A 105 11.57 -23.02 5.64
CA SER A 105 12.48 -23.24 6.76
C SER A 105 12.14 -22.32 7.94
N THR A 106 11.39 -22.81 8.91
CA THR A 106 11.06 -22.09 10.15
C THR A 106 11.72 -22.73 11.37
N ALA A 107 11.98 -21.94 12.40
CA ALA A 107 12.55 -22.39 13.67
C ALA A 107 12.01 -21.55 14.85
N ASP A 108 11.99 -22.15 16.04
CA ASP A 108 11.81 -21.45 17.31
C ASP A 108 13.18 -20.96 17.80
N ILE A 109 13.30 -19.66 18.03
CA ILE A 109 14.48 -19.01 18.60
C ILE A 109 14.10 -18.43 19.96
N TYR A 110 15.03 -18.50 20.91
CA TYR A 110 14.85 -17.91 22.21
C TYR A 110 15.61 -16.60 22.35
N VAL A 111 14.97 -15.61 22.95
CA VAL A 111 15.55 -14.30 23.24
C VAL A 111 15.33 -14.00 24.72
N ARG A 112 16.36 -13.49 25.39
CA ARG A 112 16.26 -13.08 26.79
C ARG A 112 15.96 -11.58 26.87
N SER A 113 14.94 -11.21 27.62
CA SER A 113 14.63 -9.81 27.96
C SER A 113 14.18 -9.71 29.41
N GLU A 114 14.68 -8.72 30.14
CA GLU A 114 14.31 -8.44 31.53
C GLU A 114 14.30 -9.69 32.45
N ASN A 115 15.33 -10.55 32.29
CA ASN A 115 15.52 -11.86 32.94
C ASN A 115 14.56 -12.98 32.55
N GLU A 116 13.56 -12.72 31.72
CA GLU A 116 12.68 -13.71 31.14
C GLU A 116 13.17 -14.18 29.78
N ARG A 117 12.70 -15.36 29.37
CA ARG A 117 13.07 -15.99 28.11
C ARG A 117 11.83 -16.17 27.25
N TYR A 118 11.89 -15.62 26.05
CA TYR A 118 10.78 -15.58 25.12
C TYR A 118 11.09 -16.44 23.93
N LYS A 119 10.13 -17.28 23.56
CA LYS A 119 10.19 -18.07 22.33
C LYS A 119 9.56 -17.29 21.19
N LEU A 120 10.35 -17.02 20.17
CA LEU A 120 9.94 -16.32 18.96
C LEU A 120 10.10 -17.25 17.77
N ARG A 121 9.11 -17.24 16.88
CA ARG A 121 9.16 -18.03 15.66
C ARG A 121 9.86 -17.26 14.56
N CYS A 122 10.86 -17.85 13.94
CA CYS A 122 11.64 -17.25 12.88
C CYS A 122 11.46 -17.95 11.53
N LEU A 123 11.74 -17.21 10.47
CA LEU A 123 11.93 -17.71 9.11
C LEU A 123 13.44 -17.63 8.79
N LEU A 124 14.01 -18.72 8.30
CA LEU A 124 15.39 -18.79 7.84
C LEU A 124 15.42 -18.51 6.33
N ASP A 125 16.04 -17.40 5.94
CA ASP A 125 16.04 -16.93 4.55
C ASP A 125 17.44 -16.51 4.10
N SER A 126 18.09 -17.39 3.34
CA SER A 126 19.41 -17.14 2.76
C SER A 126 19.42 -16.05 1.68
N ALA A 127 18.26 -15.63 1.17
CA ALA A 127 18.18 -14.58 0.14
C ALA A 127 18.07 -13.18 0.74
N SER A 128 17.81 -13.07 2.05
CA SER A 128 17.74 -11.80 2.75
C SER A 128 19.12 -11.40 3.27
N ALA A 129 19.64 -10.24 2.85
CA ALA A 129 20.96 -9.77 3.28
C ALA A 129 21.02 -9.29 4.75
N SER A 130 19.88 -9.15 5.42
CA SER A 130 19.80 -8.63 6.79
C SER A 130 18.75 -9.38 7.59
N CYS A 131 19.00 -9.50 8.90
CA CYS A 131 18.03 -10.02 9.84
C CYS A 131 16.96 -8.99 10.20
N LEU A 132 15.70 -9.42 10.31
CA LEU A 132 14.54 -8.55 10.58
C LEU A 132 13.83 -8.97 11.87
N LEU A 133 13.36 -7.99 12.64
CA LEU A 133 12.53 -8.20 13.82
C LEU A 133 11.21 -7.44 13.64
N SER A 134 10.09 -8.11 13.90
CA SER A 134 8.79 -7.44 13.83
C SER A 134 8.62 -6.42 14.97
N ASN A 135 7.89 -5.33 14.71
CA ASN A 135 7.50 -4.35 15.73
C ASN A 135 6.77 -5.02 16.91
N ARG A 136 5.95 -6.04 16.62
CA ARG A 136 5.25 -6.82 17.64
C ARG A 136 6.23 -7.51 18.59
N ALA A 137 7.23 -8.20 18.06
CA ALA A 137 8.23 -8.88 18.88
C ALA A 137 9.09 -7.88 19.65
N CYS A 138 9.49 -6.77 19.03
CA CYS A 138 10.22 -5.70 19.70
C CYS A 138 9.45 -5.12 20.90
N ASN A 139 8.14 -4.92 20.75
CA ASN A 139 7.26 -4.41 21.81
C ASN A 139 7.02 -5.46 22.89
N LEU A 140 6.75 -6.72 22.51
CA LEU A 140 6.56 -7.84 23.43
C LEU A 140 7.76 -8.00 24.36
N LEU A 141 8.96 -7.87 23.81
CA LEU A 141 10.22 -7.99 24.53
C LEU A 141 10.67 -6.70 25.24
N ASN A 142 9.92 -5.60 25.13
CA ASN A 142 10.31 -4.28 25.63
C ASN A 142 11.74 -3.83 25.24
N LEU A 143 12.17 -4.15 24.00
CA LEU A 143 13.55 -3.87 23.58
C LEU A 143 13.78 -2.38 23.34
N LYS A 144 14.94 -1.89 23.82
CA LYS A 144 15.41 -0.54 23.52
C LYS A 144 15.80 -0.44 22.03
N ARG A 145 15.10 0.43 21.31
CA ARG A 145 15.33 0.70 19.89
C ARG A 145 16.51 1.67 19.71
N GLU A 146 17.45 1.32 18.84
CA GLU A 146 18.49 2.24 18.39
C GLU A 146 18.00 2.97 17.12
N PRO A 147 18.01 4.32 17.10
CA PRO A 147 17.71 5.07 15.88
C PRO A 147 18.68 4.68 14.76
N PHE A 148 18.15 4.27 13.62
CA PHE A 148 18.94 3.81 12.48
C PHE A 148 18.15 3.99 11.20
N LYS A 149 18.66 4.77 10.25
CA LYS A 149 17.98 5.03 8.98
C LYS A 149 18.61 4.22 7.85
N THR A 150 17.84 3.30 7.27
CA THR A 150 18.22 2.54 6.08
C THR A 150 16.98 2.22 5.23
N TYR A 151 17.16 1.53 4.11
CA TYR A 151 16.07 1.05 3.26
C TYR A 151 16.23 -0.45 3.01
N ILE A 152 15.13 -1.18 3.11
CA ILE A 152 15.05 -2.57 2.63
C ILE A 152 14.37 -2.55 1.28
N THR A 153 15.00 -3.14 0.28
CA THR A 153 14.44 -3.27 -1.07
C THR A 153 14.07 -4.72 -1.32
N GLY A 154 12.81 -4.96 -1.66
CA GLY A 154 12.30 -6.28 -2.01
C GLY A 154 12.25 -6.52 -3.52
N ILE A 155 11.66 -7.66 -3.87
CA ILE A 155 11.41 -8.03 -5.27
C ILE A 155 10.49 -6.98 -5.93
N GLY A 156 10.81 -6.61 -7.16
CA GLY A 156 10.12 -5.53 -7.88
C GLY A 156 10.64 -4.12 -7.58
N GLY A 157 11.72 -3.98 -6.81
CA GLY A 157 12.35 -2.68 -6.53
C GLY A 157 11.61 -1.83 -5.49
N ASN A 158 10.57 -2.38 -4.85
CA ASN A 158 9.84 -1.71 -3.78
C ASN A 158 10.74 -1.57 -2.55
N SER A 159 10.92 -0.33 -2.10
CA SER A 159 11.75 -0.02 -0.93
C SER A 159 10.90 0.44 0.26
N GLN A 160 11.23 -0.04 1.46
CA GLN A 160 10.68 0.46 2.72
C GLN A 160 11.77 1.10 3.57
N GLU A 161 11.50 2.30 4.08
CA GLU A 161 12.36 2.97 5.05
C GLU A 161 12.31 2.24 6.40
N ILE A 162 13.48 1.93 6.94
CA ILE A 162 13.68 1.42 8.29
C ILE A 162 14.26 2.53 9.14
N LYS A 163 13.69 2.71 10.33
CA LYS A 163 14.00 3.82 11.25
C LYS A 163 14.70 3.40 12.53
N ALA A 164 14.77 2.09 12.78
CA ALA A 164 15.36 1.56 13.99
C ALA A 164 15.93 0.16 13.79
N ARG A 165 16.92 -0.15 14.62
CA ARG A 165 17.48 -1.48 14.78
C ARG A 165 17.58 -1.85 16.26
N VAL A 166 17.84 -3.12 16.52
CA VAL A 166 18.16 -3.62 17.86
C VAL A 166 19.32 -4.61 17.77
N LYS A 167 20.09 -4.72 18.84
CA LYS A 167 21.05 -5.81 19.04
C LYS A 167 20.52 -6.71 20.13
N ILE A 168 20.29 -7.97 19.81
CA ILE A 168 19.75 -8.97 20.74
C ILE A 168 20.60 -10.23 20.72
N ASN A 169 20.68 -10.88 21.87
CA ASN A 169 21.22 -12.23 21.96
C ASN A 169 20.13 -13.25 21.65
N ILE A 170 20.39 -14.12 20.68
CA ILE A 170 19.54 -15.26 20.34
C ILE A 170 20.17 -16.55 20.86
N SER A 171 19.35 -17.52 21.25
CA SER A 171 19.80 -18.86 21.62
C SER A 171 18.86 -19.97 21.13
N ASN A 172 19.37 -21.18 21.05
CA ASN A 172 18.55 -22.39 20.94
C ASN A 172 17.99 -22.79 22.31
N GLU A 173 16.98 -23.67 22.35
CA GLU A 173 16.28 -24.04 23.60
C GLU A 173 17.21 -24.51 24.72
N GLU A 174 18.22 -25.32 24.40
CA GLU A 174 19.20 -25.85 25.34
C GLU A 174 20.28 -24.85 25.78
N GLU A 175 20.32 -23.65 25.19
CA GLU A 175 21.37 -22.64 25.40
C GLU A 175 22.80 -23.14 25.07
N THR A 176 22.91 -24.21 24.28
CA THR A 176 24.19 -24.72 23.75
C THR A 176 24.71 -23.89 22.58
N TYR A 177 23.82 -23.15 21.92
CA TYR A 177 24.15 -22.16 20.92
C TYR A 177 23.62 -20.79 21.35
N SER A 178 24.45 -19.76 21.24
CA SER A 178 24.07 -18.37 21.47
C SER A 178 24.85 -17.43 20.56
N ARG A 179 24.20 -16.37 20.09
CA ARG A 179 24.83 -15.34 19.24
C ARG A 179 24.20 -13.97 19.46
N ASN A 180 25.04 -12.93 19.49
CA ASN A 180 24.57 -11.56 19.40
C ASN A 180 24.36 -11.18 17.94
N CYS A 181 23.17 -10.69 17.64
CA CYS A 181 22.71 -10.42 16.28
C CYS A 181 22.08 -9.03 16.21
N GLU A 182 22.29 -8.33 15.10
CA GLU A 182 21.64 -7.06 14.81
C GLU A 182 20.40 -7.31 13.95
N PHE A 183 19.27 -6.71 14.33
CA PHE A 183 18.01 -6.83 13.61
C PHE A 183 17.47 -5.46 13.23
N LEU A 184 17.00 -5.35 11.99
CA LEU A 184 16.25 -4.20 11.51
C LEU A 184 14.79 -4.33 11.94
N ILE A 185 14.21 -3.27 12.52
CA ILE A 185 12.82 -3.32 12.99
C ILE A 185 11.89 -3.01 11.82
N VAL A 186 11.03 -3.95 11.48
CA VAL A 186 9.99 -3.82 10.44
C VAL A 186 8.59 -3.86 11.07
N PRO A 187 7.56 -3.23 10.47
CA PRO A 187 6.18 -3.34 10.95
C PRO A 187 5.71 -4.80 11.04
N ARG A 188 6.02 -5.58 10.00
CA ARG A 188 5.68 -6.99 9.86
C ARG A 188 6.66 -7.64 8.88
N ILE A 189 6.98 -8.92 9.07
CA ILE A 189 7.87 -9.67 8.18
C ILE A 189 7.08 -10.30 7.03
N THR A 190 6.07 -11.11 7.35
CA THR A 190 5.26 -11.83 6.36
C THR A 190 3.85 -12.13 6.90
N SER A 191 3.01 -12.70 6.04
CA SER A 191 1.73 -13.30 6.43
C SER A 191 1.90 -14.48 7.39
N LEU A 192 0.82 -15.21 7.69
CA LEU A 192 0.98 -16.48 8.40
C LEU A 192 1.78 -17.45 7.52
N ILE A 193 2.69 -18.19 8.14
CA ILE A 193 3.48 -19.24 7.49
C ILE A 193 3.25 -20.57 8.23
N PRO A 194 2.87 -21.65 7.53
CA PRO A 194 2.18 -21.59 6.24
C PRO A 194 0.90 -20.75 6.33
N SER A 195 0.33 -20.34 5.19
CA SER A 195 -0.92 -19.58 5.18
C SER A 195 -2.13 -20.41 5.63
N GLN A 196 -2.04 -21.73 5.46
CA GLN A 196 -3.06 -22.72 5.80
C GLN A 196 -2.39 -23.94 6.43
N LYS A 197 -3.14 -24.66 7.26
CA LYS A 197 -2.64 -25.89 7.89
C LYS A 197 -2.32 -26.92 6.81
N ILE A 198 -1.11 -27.45 6.88
CA ILE A 198 -0.62 -28.47 5.97
C ILE A 198 -0.89 -29.83 6.61
N ASN A 199 -1.52 -30.73 5.85
CA ASN A 199 -1.68 -32.11 6.27
C ASN A 199 -0.36 -32.88 6.05
N ILE A 200 0.21 -33.38 7.15
CA ILE A 200 1.46 -34.14 7.18
C ILE A 200 1.27 -35.58 7.73
N SER A 201 0.03 -36.10 7.78
CA SER A 201 -0.24 -37.43 8.36
C SER A 201 0.51 -38.59 7.70
N ASN A 202 0.91 -38.43 6.43
CA ASN A 202 1.67 -39.45 5.68
C ASN A 202 3.18 -39.20 5.72
N ILE A 203 3.67 -38.34 6.62
CA ILE A 203 5.07 -38.01 6.78
C ILE A 203 5.54 -38.55 8.12
N GLU A 204 6.46 -39.52 8.05
CA GLU A 204 7.12 -40.06 9.23
C GLU A 204 8.42 -39.30 9.48
N ILE A 205 8.49 -38.63 10.62
CA ILE A 205 9.71 -37.96 11.10
C ILE A 205 10.38 -38.92 12.09
N PRO A 206 11.68 -39.24 11.94
CA PRO A 206 12.36 -40.15 12.85
C PRO A 206 12.33 -39.66 14.31
N ASN A 207 12.08 -40.57 15.26
CA ASN A 207 11.90 -40.22 16.68
C ASN A 207 13.10 -39.52 17.35
N HIS A 208 14.30 -39.69 16.82
CA HIS A 208 15.51 -39.05 17.35
C HIS A 208 15.69 -37.60 16.86
N VAL A 209 14.85 -37.15 15.91
CA VAL A 209 14.94 -35.82 15.33
C VAL A 209 14.22 -34.82 16.23
N LYS A 210 14.97 -33.85 16.76
CA LYS A 210 14.38 -32.65 17.39
C LYS A 210 14.13 -31.58 16.31
N LEU A 211 12.86 -31.26 16.07
CA LEU A 211 12.49 -30.22 15.09
C LEU A 211 12.80 -28.82 15.62
N ALA A 212 13.29 -27.96 14.73
CA ALA A 212 13.53 -26.55 15.05
C ALA A 212 12.23 -25.78 15.24
N ASP A 213 11.17 -26.11 14.50
CA ASP A 213 9.80 -25.60 14.68
C ASP A 213 8.82 -26.77 14.71
N PRO A 214 8.34 -27.22 15.88
CA PRO A 214 7.34 -28.29 15.97
C PRO A 214 6.01 -27.96 15.28
N ASN A 215 5.73 -26.68 15.03
CA ASN A 215 4.51 -26.17 14.41
C ASN A 215 4.73 -25.74 12.95
N PHE A 216 5.77 -26.23 12.27
CA PHE A 216 6.09 -25.87 10.88
C PHE A 216 4.93 -26.05 9.89
N CYS A 217 3.97 -26.94 10.19
CA CYS A 217 2.80 -27.23 9.36
C CYS A 217 1.53 -26.44 9.77
N ILE A 218 1.60 -25.64 10.83
CA ILE A 218 0.47 -24.88 11.40
C ILE A 218 0.65 -23.39 11.10
N PRO A 219 -0.40 -22.68 10.61
CA PRO A 219 -0.30 -21.25 10.35
C PRO A 219 0.07 -20.47 11.61
N GLY A 220 1.15 -19.71 11.51
CA GLY A 220 1.64 -18.90 12.62
C GLY A 220 2.32 -17.64 12.12
N LYS A 221 2.36 -16.63 12.98
CA LYS A 221 3.09 -15.39 12.71
C LYS A 221 4.60 -15.66 12.78
N ILE A 222 5.36 -14.93 11.97
CA ILE A 222 6.82 -14.89 12.01
C ILE A 222 7.24 -13.59 12.71
N ASP A 223 8.04 -13.73 13.76
CA ASP A 223 8.54 -12.63 14.56
C ASP A 223 9.93 -12.16 14.14
N MET A 224 10.73 -13.09 13.59
CA MET A 224 12.11 -12.87 13.20
C MET A 224 12.38 -13.43 11.80
N LEU A 225 13.21 -12.75 11.03
CA LEU A 225 13.78 -13.29 9.80
C LEU A 225 15.29 -13.35 10.00
N ILE A 226 15.88 -14.52 9.76
CA ILE A 226 17.33 -14.71 9.79
C ILE A 226 17.84 -14.65 8.36
N GLY A 227 18.67 -13.65 8.09
CA GLY A 227 19.29 -13.40 6.80
C GLY A 227 20.55 -14.23 6.55
N SER A 228 21.14 -14.05 5.37
CA SER A 228 22.35 -14.71 4.91
C SER A 228 23.58 -14.48 5.78
N ASP A 229 23.57 -13.40 6.57
CA ASP A 229 24.62 -13.05 7.53
C ASP A 229 24.77 -14.07 8.67
N ILE A 230 23.71 -14.82 8.98
CA ILE A 230 23.69 -15.84 10.05
C ILE A 230 23.20 -17.19 9.53
N PHE A 231 22.41 -17.22 8.46
CA PHE A 231 21.75 -18.42 7.93
C PHE A 231 22.71 -19.61 7.77
N PHE A 232 23.84 -19.42 7.09
CA PHE A 232 24.77 -20.53 6.80
C PHE A 232 25.53 -21.00 8.03
N ASP A 233 25.79 -20.10 8.99
CA ASP A 233 26.45 -20.44 10.26
C ASP A 233 25.55 -21.29 11.17
N LEU A 234 24.23 -21.22 10.99
CA LEU A 234 23.28 -22.06 11.73
C LEU A 234 23.23 -23.49 11.20
N LEU A 235 23.58 -23.74 9.94
CA LEU A 235 23.42 -25.06 9.33
C LEU A 235 24.52 -26.03 9.80
N LYS A 236 24.11 -27.26 10.11
CA LYS A 236 25.01 -28.36 10.42
C LYS A 236 25.16 -29.32 9.25
N ALA A 237 26.10 -30.25 9.35
CA ALA A 237 26.41 -31.17 8.26
C ALA A 237 25.29 -32.18 8.00
N ASP A 238 24.53 -32.59 9.02
CA ASP A 238 23.57 -33.67 8.86
C ASP A 238 22.31 -33.26 8.08
N LYS A 239 21.82 -34.22 7.29
CA LYS A 239 20.69 -34.03 6.38
C LYS A 239 19.96 -35.34 6.16
N ILE A 240 18.68 -35.35 6.50
CA ILE A 240 17.81 -36.50 6.31
C ILE A 240 16.80 -36.20 5.20
N ARG A 241 16.78 -37.04 4.16
CA ARG A 241 15.74 -37.02 3.13
C ARG A 241 14.64 -37.98 3.51
N LEU A 242 13.40 -37.50 3.63
CA LEU A 242 12.26 -38.35 3.97
C LEU A 242 11.86 -39.22 2.77
N ALA A 243 11.21 -40.37 3.03
CA ALA A 243 11.00 -41.47 2.07
C ALA A 243 10.33 -41.08 0.73
N ASN A 244 9.63 -39.95 0.67
CA ASN A 244 9.00 -39.43 -0.54
C ASN A 244 9.88 -38.43 -1.31
N GLY A 245 11.15 -38.28 -0.94
CA GLY A 245 12.22 -37.51 -1.61
C GLY A 245 12.07 -35.98 -1.60
N ASN A 246 10.86 -35.48 -1.35
CA ASN A 246 10.52 -34.07 -1.56
C ASN A 246 10.71 -33.19 -0.32
N LEU A 247 10.79 -33.79 0.87
CA LEU A 247 11.09 -33.09 2.12
C LEU A 247 12.47 -33.46 2.64
N ILE A 248 13.15 -32.44 3.14
CA ILE A 248 14.47 -32.49 3.73
C ILE A 248 14.36 -31.99 5.16
N LEU A 249 14.97 -32.74 6.08
CA LEU A 249 15.30 -32.28 7.42
C LEU A 249 16.77 -31.89 7.39
N GLN A 250 17.04 -30.60 7.55
CA GLN A 250 18.39 -30.05 7.61
C GLN A 250 18.73 -29.77 9.06
N GLU A 251 19.76 -30.42 9.59
CA GLU A 251 20.21 -30.14 10.95
C GLU A 251 20.73 -28.69 11.03
N SER A 252 20.43 -28.03 12.14
CA SER A 252 20.91 -26.69 12.47
C SER A 252 21.19 -26.55 13.96
N GLU A 253 21.80 -25.44 14.36
CA GLU A 253 21.97 -25.08 15.77
C GLU A 253 20.64 -24.95 16.55
N LEU A 254 19.52 -24.78 15.84
CA LEU A 254 18.17 -24.64 16.42
C LEU A 254 17.38 -25.96 16.44
N GLY A 255 17.96 -27.06 15.92
CA GLY A 255 17.26 -28.32 15.64
C GLY A 255 17.11 -28.55 14.14
N TYR A 256 16.37 -29.59 13.75
CA TYR A 256 16.15 -29.93 12.35
C TYR A 256 15.06 -29.05 11.75
N VAL A 257 15.45 -28.32 10.71
CA VAL A 257 14.56 -27.47 9.93
C VAL A 257 13.94 -28.30 8.82
N VAL A 258 12.62 -28.23 8.69
CA VAL A 258 11.89 -28.92 7.62
C VAL A 258 11.78 -28.00 6.42
N SER A 259 12.17 -28.49 5.24
CA SER A 259 11.99 -27.75 4.00
C SER A 259 11.70 -28.68 2.84
N GLY A 260 11.01 -28.15 1.85
CA GLY A 260 10.80 -28.84 0.58
C GLY A 260 9.34 -28.91 0.18
N LYS A 261 9.09 -29.71 -0.84
CA LYS A 261 7.81 -29.74 -1.54
C LYS A 261 6.94 -30.86 -0.99
N LEU A 262 5.64 -30.62 -0.92
CA LEU A 262 4.69 -31.69 -0.61
C LEU A 262 4.12 -32.29 -1.89
N PRO A 263 3.92 -33.63 -1.92
CA PRO A 263 3.27 -34.30 -3.05
C PRO A 263 1.81 -33.84 -3.22
N THR A 264 1.15 -33.49 -2.12
CA THR A 264 -0.29 -33.21 -2.07
C THR A 264 -0.62 -31.88 -2.75
N GLU A 265 -1.55 -31.95 -3.72
CA GLU A 265 -2.20 -30.78 -4.32
C GLU A 265 -3.06 -30.11 -3.25
N VAL A 266 -2.52 -29.09 -2.59
CA VAL A 266 -3.33 -28.24 -1.72
C VAL A 266 -3.86 -27.12 -2.59
N THR A 267 -5.18 -26.92 -2.60
CA THR A 267 -5.79 -25.66 -3.07
C THR A 267 -5.42 -24.54 -2.09
N SER A 268 -4.13 -24.20 -2.05
CA SER A 268 -3.63 -23.07 -1.29
C SER A 268 -3.80 -21.84 -2.15
N LYS A 269 -4.48 -20.82 -1.62
CA LYS A 269 -4.51 -19.51 -2.25
C LYS A 269 -3.21 -18.73 -2.03
N TYR A 270 -2.30 -19.20 -1.15
CA TYR A 270 -1.09 -18.45 -0.77
C TYR A 270 0.02 -19.39 -0.29
N CYS A 271 1.08 -19.60 -1.04
CA CYS A 271 2.30 -20.23 -0.50
C CYS A 271 3.53 -19.64 -1.17
N CYS A 272 4.11 -18.57 -0.62
CA CYS A 272 5.43 -18.05 -1.03
C CYS A 272 5.81 -16.73 -0.33
N VAL A 273 7.13 -16.56 -0.17
CA VAL A 273 7.80 -15.27 0.11
C VAL A 273 8.07 -14.49 -1.20
N ALA A 274 8.01 -15.14 -2.37
CA ALA A 274 7.68 -14.53 -3.67
C ALA A 274 7.34 -15.60 -4.73
N VAL A 275 6.10 -15.53 -5.27
CA VAL A 275 5.49 -16.24 -6.44
C VAL A 275 5.86 -15.77 -7.85
N GLU A 276 5.56 -14.54 -8.32
CA GLU A 276 5.06 -14.26 -9.70
C GLU A 276 3.84 -15.15 -10.13
N THR A 277 2.72 -14.72 -10.74
CA THR A 277 2.22 -13.51 -11.42
C THR A 277 0.70 -13.42 -11.14
N ASN A 278 0.10 -12.21 -11.18
CA ASN A 278 -0.91 -11.90 -12.21
C ASN A 278 -1.17 -10.38 -12.27
N LEU A 279 -0.55 -9.76 -13.28
CA LEU A 279 -0.74 -8.38 -13.73
C LEU A 279 -2.21 -8.09 -14.12
N ASP A 280 -3.01 -9.12 -14.42
CA ASP A 280 -4.38 -8.98 -14.94
C ASP A 280 -5.34 -8.30 -13.97
N ASN A 281 -5.27 -8.57 -12.67
CA ASN A 281 -6.20 -7.93 -11.71
C ASN A 281 -5.84 -6.47 -11.41
N ALA A 282 -4.55 -6.12 -11.43
CA ALA A 282 -4.14 -4.73 -11.30
C ALA A 282 -4.52 -3.92 -12.55
N ILE A 283 -4.47 -4.53 -13.74
CA ILE A 283 -5.04 -3.96 -14.98
C ILE A 283 -6.57 -3.89 -14.88
N LYS A 284 -7.24 -4.89 -14.29
CA LYS A 284 -8.70 -4.93 -14.15
C LYS A 284 -9.24 -3.88 -13.17
N GLU A 285 -8.62 -3.71 -12.00
CA GLU A 285 -8.97 -2.64 -11.05
C GLU A 285 -8.66 -1.26 -11.62
N PHE A 286 -7.57 -1.10 -12.40
CA PHE A 286 -7.31 0.15 -13.11
C PHE A 286 -8.45 0.50 -14.07
N PHE A 287 -8.94 -0.46 -14.84
CA PHE A 287 -10.09 -0.26 -15.74
C PHE A 287 -11.43 -0.14 -14.99
N GLU A 288 -11.64 -0.84 -13.87
CA GLU A 288 -12.86 -0.73 -13.04
C GLU A 288 -12.94 0.62 -12.29
N ILE A 289 -11.81 1.20 -11.88
CA ILE A 289 -11.75 2.54 -11.26
C ILE A 289 -12.02 3.65 -12.28
N GLU A 290 -11.63 3.47 -13.55
CA GLU A 290 -11.98 4.39 -14.65
C GLU A 290 -13.37 4.14 -15.25
N SER A 291 -14.02 3.02 -14.91
CA SER A 291 -15.37 2.68 -15.37
C SER A 291 -16.43 3.12 -14.34
N PHE A 292 -17.44 3.86 -14.78
CA PHE A 292 -18.58 4.19 -13.91
C PHE A 292 -19.44 2.93 -13.65
N PRO A 293 -20.04 2.75 -12.46
CA PRO A 293 -20.82 1.55 -12.16
C PRO A 293 -22.02 1.43 -13.13
N THR A 294 -22.03 0.39 -13.95
CA THR A 294 -23.15 0.08 -14.86
C THR A 294 -24.25 -0.78 -14.22
N ASP A 295 -24.00 -1.35 -13.03
CA ASP A 295 -24.84 -2.45 -12.52
C ASP A 295 -25.87 -2.05 -11.46
N SER A 296 -26.34 -0.80 -11.47
CA SER A 296 -27.60 -0.44 -10.79
C SER A 296 -28.56 0.34 -11.67
N PHE A 297 -28.48 0.17 -12.99
CA PHE A 297 -29.43 0.73 -13.96
C PHE A 297 -30.43 -0.33 -14.42
N ASP A 298 -31.05 -1.04 -13.48
CA ASP A 298 -32.28 -1.74 -13.80
C ASP A 298 -33.23 -1.78 -12.60
N SER A 299 -33.79 -0.60 -12.32
CA SER A 299 -35.19 -0.48 -11.94
C SER A 299 -35.58 1.00 -12.04
N THR A 300 -36.32 1.30 -13.11
CA THR A 300 -36.84 2.60 -13.58
C THR A 300 -35.81 3.53 -14.25
N GLU A 301 -35.42 3.21 -15.50
CA GLU A 301 -34.97 4.24 -16.44
C GLU A 301 -36.01 5.37 -16.47
N SER A 302 -35.57 6.60 -16.24
CA SER A 302 -36.45 7.77 -16.31
C SER A 302 -36.88 8.01 -17.76
N GLU A 303 -38.02 8.68 -17.97
CA GLU A 303 -38.49 9.02 -19.31
C GLU A 303 -37.46 9.92 -20.04
N GLU A 304 -36.70 10.74 -19.30
CA GLU A 304 -35.64 11.56 -19.87
C GLU A 304 -34.42 10.75 -20.33
N GLU A 305 -34.09 9.65 -19.65
CA GLU A 305 -32.97 8.78 -20.02
C GLU A 305 -33.28 8.02 -21.30
N LYS A 306 -34.50 7.44 -21.39
CA LYS A 306 -35.01 6.82 -22.63
C LYS A 306 -35.03 7.81 -23.78
N PHE A 307 -35.50 9.03 -23.54
CA PHE A 307 -35.48 10.09 -24.55
C PHE A 307 -34.07 10.42 -25.02
N CYS A 308 -33.09 10.51 -24.12
CA CYS A 308 -31.71 10.82 -24.49
C CYS A 308 -31.06 9.71 -25.31
N GLU A 309 -31.31 8.44 -24.97
CA GLU A 309 -30.80 7.29 -25.71
C GLU A 309 -31.43 7.19 -27.10
N GLU A 310 -32.77 7.27 -27.18
CA GLU A 310 -33.47 7.28 -28.48
C GLU A 310 -33.04 8.46 -29.34
N HIS A 311 -32.86 9.65 -28.75
CA HIS A 311 -32.38 10.85 -29.45
C HIS A 311 -30.98 10.62 -30.02
N LEU A 312 -30.06 10.04 -29.23
CA LEU A 312 -28.72 9.74 -29.69
C LEU A 312 -28.74 8.72 -30.84
N LEU A 313 -29.47 7.62 -30.69
CA LEU A 313 -29.60 6.60 -31.74
C LEU A 313 -30.14 7.19 -33.04
N LYS A 314 -31.12 8.08 -32.97
CA LYS A 314 -31.75 8.69 -34.14
C LYS A 314 -30.91 9.79 -34.80
N THR A 315 -30.16 10.56 -34.01
CA THR A 315 -29.50 11.79 -34.50
C THR A 315 -27.99 11.66 -34.66
N HIS A 316 -27.38 10.60 -34.13
CA HIS A 316 -25.96 10.36 -34.34
C HIS A 316 -25.71 9.98 -35.81
N SER A 317 -24.65 10.52 -36.36
CA SER A 317 -24.15 10.15 -37.68
C SER A 317 -22.64 10.32 -37.71
N ARG A 318 -22.01 9.83 -38.79
CA ARG A 318 -20.56 9.89 -38.95
C ARG A 318 -20.19 10.61 -40.23
N THR A 319 -19.25 11.54 -40.16
CA THR A 319 -18.71 12.19 -41.35
C THR A 319 -17.91 11.20 -42.20
N LYS A 320 -17.70 11.53 -43.47
CA LYS A 320 -16.79 10.78 -44.36
C LYS A 320 -15.34 10.70 -43.84
N SER A 321 -14.94 11.61 -42.92
CA SER A 321 -13.65 11.60 -42.23
C SER A 321 -13.64 10.83 -40.91
N GLY A 322 -14.74 10.15 -40.56
CA GLY A 322 -14.84 9.30 -39.39
C GLY A 322 -15.17 10.02 -38.08
N ARG A 323 -15.51 11.32 -38.10
CA ARG A 323 -15.93 12.07 -36.90
C ARG A 323 -17.41 11.85 -36.62
N TYR A 324 -17.76 11.72 -35.35
CA TYR A 324 -19.15 11.65 -34.91
C TYR A 324 -19.79 13.04 -34.94
N ILE A 325 -20.99 13.10 -35.48
CA ILE A 325 -21.92 14.23 -35.35
C ILE A 325 -23.04 13.73 -34.45
N VAL A 326 -23.24 14.41 -33.32
CA VAL A 326 -24.31 14.11 -32.37
C VAL A 326 -25.15 15.37 -32.18
N SER A 327 -26.47 15.20 -32.11
CA SER A 327 -27.37 16.29 -31.74
C SER A 327 -27.53 16.31 -30.22
N LEU A 328 -27.66 17.52 -29.66
CA LEU A 328 -27.90 17.69 -28.23
C LEU A 328 -29.40 17.51 -27.97
N PRO A 329 -29.80 16.61 -27.03
CA PRO A 329 -31.19 16.51 -26.62
C PRO A 329 -31.61 17.77 -25.87
N MET A 330 -32.76 18.35 -26.24
CA MET A 330 -33.35 19.51 -25.57
C MET A 330 -34.60 19.08 -24.80
N LYS A 331 -34.81 19.66 -23.62
CA LYS A 331 -36.04 19.43 -22.83
C LYS A 331 -37.26 20.01 -23.53
N GLU A 332 -38.43 19.44 -23.28
CA GLU A 332 -39.70 20.04 -23.68
C GLU A 332 -39.80 21.47 -23.11
N ASN A 333 -40.27 22.41 -23.93
CA ASN A 333 -40.34 23.84 -23.62
C ASN A 333 -38.99 24.58 -23.50
N ALA A 334 -37.86 23.96 -23.88
CA ALA A 334 -36.55 24.63 -23.83
C ALA A 334 -36.53 25.95 -24.63
N ASP A 335 -37.23 26.02 -25.77
CA ASP A 335 -37.33 27.24 -26.57
C ASP A 335 -38.03 28.40 -25.83
N SER A 336 -39.02 28.08 -24.99
CA SER A 336 -39.74 29.08 -24.18
C SER A 336 -38.91 29.60 -23.00
N VAL A 337 -38.06 28.74 -22.41
CA VAL A 337 -37.19 29.08 -21.28
C VAL A 337 -35.94 29.83 -21.74
N LEU A 338 -35.38 29.42 -22.88
CA LEU A 338 -34.18 30.05 -23.44
C LEU A 338 -34.48 31.42 -24.03
N GLY A 339 -35.71 31.69 -24.49
CA GLY A 339 -36.15 33.01 -24.96
C GLY A 339 -35.14 33.63 -25.93
N PHE A 340 -34.76 34.89 -25.68
CA PHE A 340 -33.81 35.62 -26.53
C PHE A 340 -32.32 35.28 -26.29
N SER A 341 -32.01 34.16 -25.61
CA SER A 341 -30.63 33.79 -25.28
C SER A 341 -29.76 33.62 -26.53
N ARG A 342 -30.34 33.09 -27.62
CA ARG A 342 -29.64 32.96 -28.90
C ARG A 342 -29.32 34.31 -29.52
N GLU A 343 -30.28 35.23 -29.65
CA GLU A 343 -29.96 36.55 -30.22
C GLU A 343 -28.98 37.33 -29.34
N ASN A 344 -29.08 37.21 -28.02
CA ASN A 344 -28.14 37.84 -27.10
C ASN A 344 -26.73 37.26 -27.21
N ALA A 345 -26.59 35.94 -27.31
CA ALA A 345 -25.31 35.28 -27.56
C ALA A 345 -24.71 35.69 -28.90
N VAL A 346 -25.52 35.75 -29.96
CA VAL A 346 -25.09 36.22 -31.29
C VAL A 346 -24.69 37.70 -31.26
N LYS A 347 -25.45 38.58 -30.59
CA LYS A 347 -25.08 40.00 -30.43
C LYS A 347 -23.76 40.16 -29.67
N ARG A 348 -23.53 39.37 -28.61
CA ARG A 348 -22.25 39.37 -27.86
C ARG A 348 -21.11 38.85 -28.71
N LEU A 349 -21.32 37.75 -29.43
CA LEU A 349 -20.32 37.18 -30.34
C LEU A 349 -19.96 38.19 -31.43
N ASN A 350 -20.94 38.78 -32.11
CA ASN A 350 -20.72 39.81 -33.12
C ASN A 350 -20.07 41.06 -32.53
N GLY A 351 -20.40 41.44 -31.30
CA GLY A 351 -19.73 42.53 -30.59
C GLY A 351 -18.24 42.26 -30.35
N ILE A 352 -17.89 41.03 -29.96
CA ILE A 352 -16.50 40.59 -29.83
C ILE A 352 -15.83 40.56 -31.20
N TRP A 353 -16.48 39.99 -32.21
CA TRP A 353 -15.97 39.90 -33.57
C TRP A 353 -15.71 41.29 -34.17
N ASN A 354 -16.62 42.24 -33.97
CA ASN A 354 -16.46 43.64 -34.39
C ASN A 354 -15.36 44.37 -33.62
N LYS A 355 -15.12 44.05 -32.35
CA LYS A 355 -13.96 44.57 -31.60
C LYS A 355 -12.64 43.99 -32.08
N LEU A 356 -12.62 42.70 -32.42
CA LEU A 356 -11.43 42.03 -32.95
C LEU A 356 -11.13 42.45 -34.40
N ASN A 357 -12.16 42.79 -35.17
CA ASN A 357 -12.04 43.26 -36.56
C ASN A 357 -11.87 44.78 -36.69
N LYS A 358 -12.09 45.55 -35.61
CA LYS A 358 -11.66 46.95 -35.53
C LYS A 358 -10.18 46.98 -35.18
N LYS A 359 -9.35 46.99 -36.22
CA LYS A 359 -7.96 47.47 -36.15
C LYS A 359 -7.94 48.95 -35.79
#